data_AF-X0DZ11-F1
#
_entry.id   AF-X0DZ11-F1
#
_cell.length_a   1.000
_cell.length_b   1.000
_cell.length_c   1.000
_cell.angle_alpha   90.00
_cell.angle_beta   90.00
_cell.angle_gamma   90.00
#
_symmetry.space_group_name_H-M   'P 1'
#
loop_
_entity.id
_entity.type
_entity.pdbx_description
1 polymer ?
#
loop_
_entity_poly.entity_id
_entity_poly.type
_entity_poly.pdbx_seq_one_letter_code
_entity_poly.pdbx_strand_id
1 'polypeptide(L)'
;MRILYSPKPILLSDLDDWVKPSHKRQKDQALSILRVLHIVSITAPSKERPQEMQLTTNFKLSLRLALSGGGTHNSFGVPSTLQIPPEIDIAFLDRYARKKWEDILHFVVSSVGYKSAGESSGPNKSVKELLVAGRLVDRKASGSVGITQAGFTFLLQEANAQVWTLLLLWLEAMEVNKMAGLEATDMLSFLFVLASMELGRAYDTNALTEQRKNMLPSLVDFGLIYIPNHKRSMFFPTRLATTLTSSSNSLRSISDGVAAATAAALQPGQSGAPSGSVTAANTEQRGSVIIETNYRIYAYTQSTLQIAVLALFTKLAMRFPDMVAGRISRQSIRQAIQFGITAEQIISYLSAHAHDQMHRTAALNNKPVLPPTVVDQIRLWQLENERMKTTSGFLFKSFEDDREYKDIARFAEEVGVLVWKNDARQMFFASKHEQIRDYMKIRKKTE
;
A
#
# COMPACT_ATOMS: atom_id res chain seq x y z
N MET A 1 16.07 20.32 -14.02
CA MET A 1 17.50 20.72 -14.13
C MET A 1 17.73 22.02 -14.91
N ARG A 2 17.24 22.19 -16.15
CA ARG A 2 17.50 23.41 -16.96
C ARG A 2 17.15 24.73 -16.26
N ILE A 3 16.03 24.77 -15.52
CA ILE A 3 15.55 25.98 -14.82
C ILE A 3 16.30 26.20 -13.49
N LEU A 4 17.03 25.20 -12.98
CA LEU A 4 17.64 25.25 -11.65
C LEU A 4 18.66 26.37 -11.54
N TYR A 5 19.47 26.59 -12.57
CA TYR A 5 20.51 27.63 -12.61
C TYR A 5 20.05 28.94 -13.25
N SER A 6 18.86 28.98 -13.87
CA SER A 6 18.32 30.21 -14.46
C SER A 6 18.05 31.27 -13.37
N PRO A 7 18.58 32.49 -13.49
CA PRO A 7 18.29 33.56 -12.54
C PRO A 7 16.88 34.15 -12.75
N LYS A 8 16.35 34.13 -13.97
CA LYS A 8 15.04 34.69 -14.33
C LYS A 8 13.98 33.60 -14.52
N PRO A 9 12.69 33.89 -14.28
CA PRO A 9 11.59 33.03 -14.72
C PRO A 9 11.65 32.79 -16.22
N ILE A 10 11.20 31.61 -16.67
CA ILE A 10 11.15 31.27 -18.09
C ILE A 10 9.72 31.42 -18.62
N LEU A 11 9.56 31.80 -19.89
CA LEU A 11 8.23 31.91 -20.49
C LEU A 11 7.65 30.52 -20.77
N LEU A 12 6.34 30.38 -20.61
CA LEU A 12 5.66 29.12 -20.91
C LEU A 12 5.69 28.80 -22.42
N SER A 13 5.73 29.82 -23.28
CA SER A 13 5.95 29.67 -24.73
C SER A 13 7.27 28.98 -25.05
N ASP A 14 8.34 29.37 -24.38
CA ASP A 14 9.68 28.82 -24.62
C ASP A 14 9.73 27.34 -24.21
N LEU A 15 8.97 26.97 -23.17
CA LEU A 15 8.81 25.58 -22.76
C LEU A 15 8.04 24.77 -23.80
N ASP A 16 7.03 25.37 -24.45
CA ASP A 16 6.25 24.73 -25.50
C ASP A 16 7.11 24.41 -26.73
N ASP A 17 8.07 25.28 -27.05
CA ASP A 17 9.03 25.05 -28.14
C ASP A 17 10.02 23.92 -27.84
N TRP A 18 10.28 23.64 -26.55
CA TRP A 18 11.17 22.53 -26.15
C TRP A 18 10.52 21.16 -26.28
N VAL A 19 9.19 21.09 -26.45
CA VAL A 19 8.43 19.84 -26.48
C VAL A 19 7.89 19.59 -27.89
N LYS A 20 8.16 18.38 -28.41
CA LYS A 20 7.61 17.97 -29.71
C LYS A 20 6.07 18.01 -29.68
N PRO A 21 5.40 18.43 -30.78
CA PRO A 21 3.94 18.53 -30.83
C PRO A 21 3.19 17.25 -30.44
N SER A 22 3.77 16.08 -30.72
CA SER A 22 3.20 14.77 -30.39
C SER A 22 3.10 14.47 -28.88
N HIS A 23 3.82 15.21 -28.03
CA HIS A 23 3.94 14.94 -26.59
C HIS A 23 3.39 16.06 -25.70
N LYS A 24 2.61 17.00 -26.25
CA LYS A 24 2.03 18.13 -25.48
C LYS A 24 1.21 17.67 -24.26
N ARG A 25 0.41 16.61 -24.40
CA ARG A 25 -0.39 16.04 -23.30
C ARG A 25 0.47 15.58 -22.10
N GLN A 26 1.62 14.97 -22.36
CA GLN A 26 2.52 14.49 -21.31
C GLN A 26 3.17 15.66 -20.57
N LYS A 27 3.53 16.73 -21.30
CA LYS A 27 4.03 17.98 -20.72
C LYS A 27 2.97 18.62 -19.81
N ASP A 28 1.73 18.74 -20.26
CA ASP A 28 0.65 19.34 -19.46
C ASP A 28 0.36 18.52 -18.20
N GLN A 29 0.40 17.18 -18.30
CA GLN A 29 0.29 16.30 -17.15
C GLN A 29 1.46 16.49 -16.16
N ALA A 30 2.70 16.58 -16.65
CA ALA A 30 3.87 16.82 -15.81
C ALA A 30 3.82 18.19 -15.12
N LEU A 31 3.40 19.25 -15.83
CA LEU A 31 3.22 20.58 -15.25
C LEU A 31 2.10 20.61 -14.21
N SER A 32 1.00 19.91 -14.45
CA SER A 32 -0.08 19.75 -13.47
C SER A 32 0.44 19.11 -12.18
N ILE A 33 1.20 18.00 -12.28
CA ILE A 33 1.81 17.33 -11.12
C ILE A 33 2.78 18.26 -10.39
N LEU A 34 3.69 18.93 -11.10
CA LEU A 34 4.66 19.86 -10.50
C LEU A 34 3.99 21.06 -9.79
N ARG A 35 2.84 21.51 -10.31
CA ARG A 35 2.03 22.57 -9.70
C ARG A 35 1.31 22.07 -8.45
N VAL A 36 0.72 20.87 -8.48
CA VAL A 36 0.07 20.24 -7.32
C VAL A 36 1.09 19.99 -6.20
N LEU A 37 2.32 19.61 -6.54
CA LEU A 37 3.42 19.43 -5.59
C LEU A 37 4.07 20.75 -5.13
N HIS A 38 3.57 21.91 -5.58
CA HIS A 38 4.12 23.24 -5.26
C HIS A 38 5.63 23.41 -5.58
N ILE A 39 6.17 22.64 -6.53
CA ILE A 39 7.58 22.72 -6.96
C ILE A 39 7.77 23.89 -7.94
N VAL A 40 6.76 24.11 -8.79
CA VAL A 40 6.74 25.15 -9.81
C VAL A 40 5.59 26.10 -9.53
N SER A 41 5.86 27.41 -9.61
CA SER A 41 4.82 28.43 -9.68
C SER A 41 4.73 28.98 -11.11
N ILE A 42 3.49 29.08 -11.61
CA ILE A 42 3.15 29.64 -12.92
C ILE A 42 2.30 30.87 -12.66
N THR A 43 2.68 32.02 -13.23
CA THR A 43 1.91 33.25 -13.07
C THR A 43 0.54 33.14 -13.74
N ALA A 44 -0.47 33.80 -13.13
CA ALA A 44 -1.80 33.87 -13.72
C ALA A 44 -1.75 34.58 -15.08
N PRO A 45 -2.56 34.16 -16.06
CA PRO A 45 -2.60 34.81 -17.35
C PRO A 45 -3.07 36.27 -17.18
N SER A 46 -2.25 37.23 -17.60
CA SER A 46 -2.58 38.66 -17.63
C SER A 46 -2.44 39.18 -19.06
N LYS A 47 -3.27 40.16 -19.46
CA LYS A 47 -3.16 40.80 -20.78
C LYS A 47 -1.84 41.55 -20.96
N GLU A 48 -1.20 41.95 -19.86
CA GLU A 48 0.02 42.77 -19.86
C GLU A 48 1.30 41.96 -19.66
N ARG A 49 1.20 40.70 -19.19
CA ARG A 49 2.37 39.88 -18.85
C ARG A 49 2.20 38.44 -19.34
N PRO A 50 3.14 37.92 -20.15
CA PRO A 50 3.09 36.52 -20.56
C PRO A 50 3.24 35.60 -19.35
N GLN A 51 2.74 34.37 -19.48
CA GLN A 51 2.84 33.40 -18.40
C GLN A 51 4.29 32.99 -18.19
N GLU A 52 4.77 33.21 -16.98
CA GLU A 52 6.12 32.91 -16.54
C GLU A 52 6.09 31.73 -15.58
N MET A 53 7.05 30.83 -15.74
CA MET A 53 7.25 29.66 -14.92
C MET A 53 8.55 29.80 -14.14
N GLN A 54 8.47 29.62 -12.82
CA GLN A 54 9.62 29.63 -11.92
C GLN A 54 9.56 28.49 -10.91
N LEU A 55 10.73 28.01 -10.49
CA LEU A 55 10.83 27.06 -9.37
C LEU A 55 10.62 27.81 -8.05
N THR A 56 9.96 27.16 -7.10
CA THR A 56 9.86 27.65 -5.73
C THR A 56 11.26 27.89 -5.16
N THR A 57 11.47 29.05 -4.55
CA THR A 57 12.80 29.52 -4.12
C THR A 57 13.49 28.55 -3.16
N ASN A 58 12.77 28.05 -2.15
CA ASN A 58 13.29 27.06 -1.20
C ASN A 58 13.72 25.77 -1.90
N PHE A 59 12.86 25.20 -2.76
CA PHE A 59 13.19 23.99 -3.52
C PHE A 59 14.42 24.19 -4.41
N LYS A 60 14.49 25.34 -5.09
CA LYS A 60 15.62 25.71 -5.96
C LYS A 60 16.93 25.79 -5.18
N LEU A 61 16.93 26.39 -3.98
CA LEU A 61 18.12 26.50 -3.14
C LEU A 61 18.53 25.14 -2.57
N SER A 62 17.59 24.38 -1.98
CA SER A 62 17.87 23.05 -1.41
C SER A 62 18.39 22.07 -2.46
N LEU A 63 17.82 22.05 -3.67
CA LEU A 63 18.28 21.18 -4.74
C LEU A 63 19.67 21.57 -5.25
N ARG A 64 19.99 22.87 -5.31
CA ARG A 64 21.36 23.33 -5.63
C ARG A 64 22.36 22.86 -4.59
N LEU A 65 22.05 23.01 -3.30
CA LEU A 65 22.89 22.60 -2.19
C LEU A 65 23.14 21.08 -2.21
N ALA A 66 22.10 20.29 -2.47
CA ALA A 66 22.20 18.85 -2.60
C ALA A 66 23.14 18.41 -3.75
N LEU A 67 23.12 19.14 -4.88
CA LEU A 67 23.99 18.84 -6.04
C LEU A 67 25.42 19.33 -5.87
N SER A 68 25.62 20.47 -5.19
CA SER A 68 26.94 21.04 -4.95
C SER A 68 27.62 20.48 -3.70
N GLY A 69 26.95 19.59 -2.96
CA GLY A 69 27.41 19.08 -1.66
C GLY A 69 27.63 20.19 -0.62
N GLY A 70 26.91 21.31 -0.74
CA GLY A 70 27.15 22.50 0.06
C GLY A 70 26.23 22.60 1.28
N GLY A 71 26.76 23.14 2.38
CA GLY A 71 26.02 23.54 3.59
C GLY A 71 26.29 22.68 4.84
N THR A 72 25.76 23.12 5.98
CA THR A 72 25.95 22.50 7.32
C THR A 72 24.87 21.48 7.69
N HIS A 73 24.02 21.10 6.74
CA HIS A 73 22.93 20.16 6.95
C HIS A 73 23.50 18.74 6.81
N ASN A 74 23.44 17.96 7.89
CA ASN A 74 23.80 16.53 7.96
C ASN A 74 22.82 15.67 7.13
N SER A 75 22.70 15.99 5.85
CA SER A 75 21.66 15.54 4.91
C SER A 75 21.69 14.04 4.63
N PHE A 76 22.81 13.40 4.95
CA PHE A 76 23.06 11.97 4.80
C PHE A 76 23.33 11.30 6.15
N GLY A 77 22.97 11.97 7.26
CA GLY A 77 23.25 11.55 8.62
C GLY A 77 24.72 11.75 9.03
N VAL A 78 24.99 11.55 10.32
CA VAL A 78 26.35 11.60 10.89
C VAL A 78 26.83 10.18 11.14
N PRO A 79 27.81 9.68 10.36
CA PRO A 79 28.42 8.38 10.62
C PRO A 79 29.02 8.31 12.03
N SER A 80 28.81 7.19 12.70
CA SER A 80 29.45 6.93 13.99
C SER A 80 30.94 6.62 13.78
N THR A 81 31.79 7.17 14.63
CA THR A 81 33.24 6.87 14.69
C THR A 81 33.55 5.65 15.55
N LEU A 82 32.53 5.06 16.19
CA LEU A 82 32.69 3.92 17.07
C LEU A 82 32.92 2.63 16.27
N GLN A 83 33.75 1.73 16.81
CA GLN A 83 33.97 0.43 16.19
C GLN A 83 32.67 -0.38 16.12
N ILE A 84 32.34 -0.80 14.91
CA ILE A 84 31.21 -1.65 14.57
C ILE A 84 31.49 -3.05 15.13
N PRO A 85 30.62 -3.61 15.98
CA PRO A 85 30.73 -4.99 16.40
C PRO A 85 30.74 -5.94 15.18
N PRO A 86 31.68 -6.91 15.10
CA PRO A 86 31.79 -7.80 13.94
C PRO A 86 30.57 -8.72 13.76
N GLU A 87 29.74 -8.84 14.79
CA GLU A 87 28.47 -9.58 14.76
C GLU A 87 27.39 -8.91 13.91
N ILE A 88 27.52 -7.60 13.65
CA ILE A 88 26.53 -6.81 12.91
C ILE A 88 27.00 -6.72 11.46
N ASP A 89 26.77 -7.80 10.71
CA ASP A 89 26.95 -7.82 9.26
C ASP A 89 25.65 -7.47 8.52
N ILE A 90 25.77 -7.21 7.21
CA ILE A 90 24.61 -6.91 6.36
C ILE A 90 23.59 -8.07 6.38
N ALA A 91 24.08 -9.32 6.45
CA ALA A 91 23.22 -10.50 6.49
C ALA A 91 22.44 -10.61 7.82
N PHE A 92 23.02 -10.20 8.95
CA PHE A 92 22.34 -10.07 10.23
C PHE A 92 21.24 -9.01 10.16
N LEU A 93 21.54 -7.82 9.62
CA LEU A 93 20.54 -6.74 9.47
C LEU A 93 19.37 -7.18 8.59
N ASP A 94 19.65 -7.88 7.49
CA ASP A 94 18.62 -8.44 6.60
C ASP A 94 17.74 -9.49 7.31
N ARG A 95 18.34 -10.39 8.11
CA ARG A 95 17.59 -11.38 8.91
C ARG A 95 16.76 -10.72 10.01
N TYR A 96 17.32 -9.73 10.69
CA TYR A 96 16.63 -8.96 11.74
C TYR A 96 15.39 -8.25 11.19
N ALA A 97 15.58 -7.47 10.12
CA ALA A 97 14.50 -6.70 9.49
C ALA A 97 13.39 -7.62 8.98
N ARG A 98 13.76 -8.74 8.33
CA ARG A 98 12.81 -9.73 7.86
C ARG A 98 12.01 -10.35 8.99
N LYS A 99 12.66 -10.78 10.06
CA LYS A 99 11.97 -11.39 11.22
C LYS A 99 10.95 -10.41 11.82
N LYS A 100 11.36 -9.16 12.07
CA LYS A 100 10.45 -8.12 12.59
C LYS A 100 9.26 -7.88 11.67
N TRP A 101 9.50 -7.82 10.37
CA TRP A 101 8.43 -7.62 9.39
C TRP A 101 7.48 -8.83 9.31
N GLU A 102 8.02 -10.04 9.30
CA GLU A 102 7.23 -11.27 9.32
C GLU A 102 6.38 -11.39 10.58
N ASP A 103 6.88 -10.99 11.75
CA ASP A 103 6.09 -10.97 12.99
C ASP A 103 4.87 -10.04 12.87
N ILE A 104 5.04 -8.87 12.23
CA ILE A 104 3.94 -7.92 11.96
C ILE A 104 2.91 -8.54 11.01
N LEU A 105 3.37 -9.08 9.88
CA LEU A 105 2.49 -9.69 8.88
C LEU A 105 1.76 -10.91 9.44
N HIS A 106 2.45 -11.76 10.20
CA HIS A 106 1.87 -12.93 10.84
C HIS A 106 0.79 -12.54 11.85
N PHE A 107 0.94 -11.43 12.58
CA PHE A 107 -0.13 -10.92 13.44
C PHE A 107 -1.39 -10.56 12.65
N VAL A 108 -1.25 -9.87 11.51
CA VAL A 108 -2.38 -9.54 10.64
C VAL A 108 -3.05 -10.81 10.10
N VAL A 109 -2.31 -11.86 9.74
CA VAL A 109 -2.91 -13.12 9.24
C VAL A 109 -3.52 -13.99 10.35
N SER A 110 -2.87 -14.06 11.52
CA SER A 110 -3.33 -14.83 12.68
C SER A 110 -4.67 -14.33 13.22
N SER A 111 -5.01 -13.07 12.96
CA SER A 111 -6.33 -12.50 13.23
C SER A 111 -7.48 -13.23 12.52
N VAL A 112 -7.21 -14.02 11.49
CA VAL A 112 -8.25 -14.72 10.72
C VAL A 112 -8.53 -16.14 11.25
N GLY A 113 -7.93 -16.50 12.40
CA GLY A 113 -8.15 -17.79 13.05
C GLY A 113 -7.19 -18.90 12.59
N TYR A 114 -6.20 -18.58 11.74
CA TYR A 114 -5.12 -19.49 11.42
C TYR A 114 -4.08 -19.47 12.55
N LYS A 115 -4.24 -20.38 13.53
CA LYS A 115 -3.25 -20.62 14.57
C LYS A 115 -2.15 -21.51 14.00
N SER A 116 -1.10 -20.92 13.44
CA SER A 116 0.13 -21.67 13.18
C SER A 116 0.68 -22.18 14.52
N ALA A 117 0.99 -23.46 14.62
CA ALA A 117 1.39 -24.16 15.86
C ALA A 117 2.82 -23.79 16.35
N GLY A 118 3.23 -22.54 16.17
CA GLY A 118 4.49 -22.01 16.69
C GLY A 118 4.22 -20.66 17.35
N GLU A 119 4.55 -20.53 18.62
CA GLU A 119 4.56 -19.27 19.37
C GLU A 119 5.60 -18.31 18.77
N SER A 120 5.27 -17.67 17.65
CA SER A 120 6.01 -16.47 17.23
C SER A 120 5.60 -15.35 18.19
N SER A 121 6.55 -14.84 18.98
CA SER A 121 6.39 -13.62 19.78
C SER A 121 5.82 -12.53 18.87
N GLY A 122 4.53 -12.20 19.05
CA GLY A 122 3.86 -11.24 18.17
C GLY A 122 4.49 -9.86 18.24
N PRO A 123 4.10 -8.93 17.36
CA PRO A 123 4.70 -7.61 17.30
C PRO A 123 4.47 -6.83 18.60
N ASN A 124 5.28 -5.79 18.80
CA ASN A 124 5.18 -4.91 19.96
C ASN A 124 3.78 -4.28 20.08
N LYS A 125 3.38 -3.95 21.31
CA LYS A 125 2.04 -3.43 21.63
C LYS A 125 1.71 -2.16 20.83
N SER A 126 2.69 -1.27 20.67
CA SER A 126 2.64 -0.07 19.82
C SER A 126 2.18 -0.39 18.40
N VAL A 127 2.79 -1.38 17.75
CA VAL A 127 2.46 -1.78 16.38
C VAL A 127 1.08 -2.43 16.33
N LYS A 128 0.70 -3.24 17.32
CA LYS A 128 -0.65 -3.83 17.38
C LYS A 128 -1.73 -2.76 17.49
N GLU A 129 -1.50 -1.73 18.31
CA GLU A 129 -2.42 -0.60 18.45
C GLU A 129 -2.48 0.23 17.16
N LEU A 130 -1.34 0.42 16.49
CA LEU A 130 -1.27 1.10 15.20
C LEU A 130 -2.09 0.35 14.12
N LEU A 131 -1.92 -0.96 14.00
CA LEU A 131 -2.65 -1.78 13.02
C LEU A 131 -4.17 -1.73 13.24
N VAL A 132 -4.60 -1.62 14.50
CA VAL A 132 -6.01 -1.45 14.86
C VAL A 132 -6.50 -0.04 14.57
N ALA A 133 -5.72 0.98 14.93
CA ALA A 133 -6.05 2.38 14.65
C ALA A 133 -6.20 2.63 13.14
N GLY A 134 -5.34 2.02 12.32
CA GLY A 134 -5.42 2.10 10.87
C GLY A 134 -6.44 1.21 10.20
N ARG A 135 -7.30 0.54 10.98
CA ARG A 135 -8.30 -0.39 10.46
C ARG A 135 -7.71 -1.44 9.52
N LEU A 136 -6.45 -1.82 9.69
CA LEU A 136 -5.90 -3.00 9.02
C LEU A 136 -6.38 -4.27 9.74
N VAL A 137 -6.68 -4.12 11.02
CA VAL A 137 -7.14 -5.19 11.88
C VAL A 137 -8.23 -4.68 12.81
N ASP A 138 -9.38 -5.33 12.85
CA ASP A 138 -10.49 -5.00 13.74
C ASP A 138 -10.48 -5.84 15.01
N ARG A 139 -10.90 -5.24 16.13
CA ARG A 139 -11.22 -5.99 17.36
C ARG A 139 -12.70 -6.35 17.33
N LYS A 140 -13.01 -7.65 17.19
CA LYS A 140 -14.39 -8.12 17.29
C LYS A 140 -14.86 -8.04 18.75
N ALA A 141 -16.18 -7.92 18.94
CA ALA A 141 -16.81 -7.85 20.27
C ALA A 141 -16.48 -9.05 21.17
N SER A 142 -16.10 -10.20 20.60
CA SER A 142 -15.65 -11.40 21.30
C SER A 142 -14.21 -11.32 21.85
N GLY A 143 -13.51 -10.20 21.66
CA GLY A 143 -12.09 -10.05 21.99
C GLY A 143 -11.13 -10.68 20.97
N SER A 144 -11.65 -11.41 19.98
CA SER A 144 -10.85 -11.90 18.86
C SER A 144 -10.54 -10.76 17.89
N VAL A 145 -9.28 -10.65 17.52
CA VAL A 145 -8.80 -9.76 16.47
C VAL A 145 -9.19 -10.35 15.11
N GLY A 146 -9.60 -9.55 14.11
CA GLY A 146 -9.97 -10.00 12.76
C GLY A 146 -9.44 -9.07 11.68
N ILE A 147 -9.09 -9.59 10.50
CA ILE A 147 -8.59 -8.77 9.39
C ILE A 147 -9.73 -7.97 8.74
N THR A 148 -9.42 -6.78 8.26
CA THR A 148 -10.35 -5.97 7.44
C THR A 148 -10.03 -6.10 5.95
N GLN A 149 -10.90 -5.56 5.09
CA GLN A 149 -10.62 -5.43 3.65
C GLN A 149 -9.31 -4.66 3.37
N ALA A 150 -9.04 -3.59 4.15
CA ALA A 150 -7.82 -2.80 4.02
C ALA A 150 -6.59 -3.60 4.48
N GLY A 151 -6.71 -4.36 5.58
CA GLY A 151 -5.68 -5.27 6.06
C GLY A 151 -5.31 -6.35 5.07
N PHE A 152 -6.30 -6.92 4.37
CA PHE A 152 -6.02 -7.91 3.34
C PHE A 152 -5.33 -7.26 2.13
N THR A 153 -5.82 -6.09 1.67
CA THR A 153 -5.16 -5.34 0.59
C THR A 153 -3.70 -5.04 0.95
N PHE A 154 -3.44 -4.66 2.19
CA PHE A 154 -2.09 -4.47 2.72
C PHE A 154 -1.24 -5.74 2.59
N LEU A 155 -1.73 -6.93 2.97
CA LEU A 155 -0.99 -8.18 2.80
C LEU A 155 -0.66 -8.51 1.34
N LEU A 156 -1.49 -8.04 0.39
CA LEU A 156 -1.32 -8.30 -1.04
C LEU A 156 -0.35 -7.33 -1.73
N GLN A 157 -0.03 -6.20 -1.09
CA GLN A 157 0.90 -5.23 -1.65
C GLN A 157 2.32 -5.79 -1.73
N GLU A 158 3.14 -5.22 -2.60
CA GLU A 158 4.58 -5.46 -2.62
C GLU A 158 5.23 -4.99 -1.31
N ALA A 159 6.33 -5.64 -0.92
CA ALA A 159 7.03 -5.34 0.34
C ALA A 159 7.29 -3.84 0.57
N ASN A 160 7.72 -3.10 -0.45
CA ASN A 160 7.96 -1.65 -0.32
C ASN A 160 6.65 -0.87 -0.07
N ALA A 161 5.60 -1.18 -0.82
CA ALA A 161 4.28 -0.56 -0.63
C ALA A 161 3.67 -0.90 0.74
N GLN A 162 3.90 -2.10 1.27
CA GLN A 162 3.50 -2.46 2.63
C GLN A 162 4.21 -1.58 3.67
N VAL A 163 5.53 -1.41 3.56
CA VAL A 163 6.30 -0.55 4.47
C VAL A 163 5.79 0.88 4.43
N TRP A 164 5.54 1.44 3.24
CA TRP A 164 4.97 2.78 3.10
C TRP A 164 3.57 2.90 3.69
N THR A 165 2.70 1.92 3.47
CA THR A 165 1.34 1.93 4.04
C THR A 165 1.41 1.97 5.57
N LEU A 166 2.30 1.18 6.19
CA LEU A 166 2.46 1.19 7.64
C LEU A 166 3.05 2.51 8.15
N LEU A 167 4.04 3.08 7.43
CA LEU A 167 4.65 4.36 7.78
C LEU A 167 3.68 5.54 7.65
N LEU A 168 2.88 5.58 6.58
CA LEU A 168 1.85 6.61 6.39
C LEU A 168 0.79 6.52 7.49
N LEU A 169 0.37 5.30 7.83
CA LEU A 169 -0.56 5.08 8.94
C LEU A 169 0.02 5.55 10.28
N TRP A 170 1.32 5.31 10.51
CA TRP A 170 2.02 5.79 11.69
C TRP A 170 2.08 7.32 11.73
N LEU A 171 2.40 7.97 10.61
CA LEU A 171 2.41 9.43 10.51
C LEU A 171 1.02 10.03 10.80
N GLU A 172 -0.04 9.46 10.23
CA GLU A 172 -1.42 9.88 10.46
C GLU A 172 -1.83 9.69 11.94
N ALA A 173 -1.50 8.54 12.53
CA ALA A 173 -1.80 8.27 13.94
C ALA A 173 -1.06 9.23 14.89
N MET A 174 0.15 9.66 14.55
CA MET A 174 0.90 10.64 15.32
C MET A 174 0.34 12.06 15.18
N GLU A 175 -0.11 12.43 13.98
CA GLU A 175 -0.74 13.73 13.71
C GLU A 175 -2.06 13.88 14.48
N VAL A 176 -2.91 12.84 14.47
CA VAL A 176 -4.20 12.82 15.19
C VAL A 176 -4.00 12.97 16.69
N ASN A 177 -2.97 12.33 17.25
CA ASN A 177 -2.77 12.32 18.70
C ASN A 177 -2.29 13.66 19.26
N LYS A 178 -1.76 14.61 18.45
CA LYS A 178 -1.28 15.98 18.83
C LYS A 178 -0.42 16.09 20.12
N MET A 179 -0.09 14.97 20.75
CA MET A 179 0.48 14.85 22.10
C MET A 179 2.00 14.71 22.06
N ALA A 180 2.59 14.58 20.89
CA ALA A 180 4.01 14.79 20.68
C ALA A 180 4.12 16.01 19.77
N GLY A 181 4.81 17.07 20.19
CA GLY A 181 5.11 18.25 19.37
C GLY A 181 6.07 17.93 18.22
N LEU A 182 5.77 16.88 17.45
CA LEU A 182 6.46 16.38 16.29
C LEU A 182 5.67 16.82 15.06
N GLU A 183 6.25 17.71 14.27
CA GLU A 183 5.68 18.06 12.97
C GLU A 183 5.84 16.87 12.02
N ALA A 184 4.77 16.48 11.33
CA ALA A 184 4.80 15.40 10.32
C ALA A 184 5.86 15.65 9.23
N THR A 185 6.20 16.91 9.00
CA THR A 185 7.26 17.38 8.10
C THR A 185 8.65 16.90 8.53
N ASP A 186 9.05 17.08 9.80
CA ASP A 186 10.36 16.62 10.27
C ASP A 186 10.43 15.08 10.28
N MET A 187 9.33 14.41 10.63
CA MET A 187 9.25 12.95 10.60
C MET A 187 9.47 12.39 9.20
N LEU A 188 8.76 12.94 8.21
CA LEU A 188 8.91 12.54 6.82
C LEU A 188 10.32 12.89 6.29
N SER A 189 10.86 14.05 6.67
CA SER A 189 12.23 14.43 6.30
C SER A 189 13.26 13.43 6.83
N PHE A 190 13.06 12.93 8.06
CA PHE A 190 13.96 11.96 8.67
C PHE A 190 13.86 10.59 7.99
N LEU A 191 12.67 10.16 7.56
CA LEU A 191 12.50 8.94 6.76
C LEU A 191 13.27 9.02 5.43
N PHE A 192 13.26 10.18 4.76
CA PHE A 192 14.04 10.38 3.54
C PHE A 192 15.56 10.39 3.79
N VAL A 193 16.01 10.98 4.90
CA VAL A 193 17.42 10.88 5.32
C VAL A 193 17.79 9.42 5.59
N LEU A 194 16.92 8.68 6.29
CA LEU A 194 17.14 7.26 6.60
C LEU A 194 17.23 6.41 5.32
N ALA A 195 16.42 6.74 4.31
CA ALA A 195 16.45 6.06 3.01
C ALA A 195 17.71 6.38 2.19
N SER A 196 18.36 7.54 2.41
CA SER A 196 19.62 7.90 1.75
C SER A 196 20.86 7.43 2.51
N MET A 197 20.70 6.74 3.65
CA MET A 197 21.82 6.18 4.41
C MET A 197 22.42 4.92 3.76
N GLU A 198 23.67 4.65 4.09
CA GLU A 198 24.41 3.48 3.61
C GLU A 198 24.13 2.25 4.48
N LEU A 199 23.77 1.14 3.82
CA LEU A 199 23.56 -0.15 4.48
C LEU A 199 24.87 -0.67 5.09
N GLY A 200 24.81 -1.13 6.34
CA GLY A 200 25.97 -1.68 7.06
C GLY A 200 26.87 -0.63 7.72
N ARG A 201 26.55 0.66 7.59
CA ARG A 201 27.24 1.75 8.30
C ARG A 201 26.52 2.11 9.58
N ALA A 202 27.28 2.38 10.64
CA ALA A 202 26.74 2.89 11.90
C ALA A 202 26.56 4.41 11.84
N TYR A 203 25.46 4.90 12.39
CA TYR A 203 25.16 6.33 12.53
C TYR A 203 24.99 6.69 14.01
N ASP A 204 25.42 7.90 14.38
CA ASP A 204 25.36 8.35 15.77
C ASP A 204 23.93 8.78 16.16
N THR A 205 23.40 8.21 17.24
CA THR A 205 22.10 8.62 17.77
C THR A 205 22.17 9.99 18.44
N ASN A 206 23.33 10.40 18.97
CA ASN A 206 23.47 11.65 19.71
C ASN A 206 23.37 12.88 18.81
N ALA A 207 23.77 12.74 17.54
CA ALA A 207 23.66 13.76 16.52
C ALA A 207 22.22 14.06 16.07
N LEU A 208 21.24 13.25 16.51
CA LEU A 208 19.82 13.46 16.22
C LEU A 208 19.19 14.44 17.21
N THR A 209 18.23 15.22 16.72
CA THR A 209 17.35 16.05 17.55
C THR A 209 16.54 15.17 18.50
N GLU A 210 16.09 15.73 19.64
CA GLU A 210 15.27 15.01 20.62
C GLU A 210 13.99 14.44 19.98
N GLN A 211 13.38 15.22 19.09
CA GLN A 211 12.25 14.82 18.27
C GLN A 211 12.52 13.54 17.46
N ARG A 212 13.66 13.47 16.75
CA ARG A 212 14.05 12.29 15.97
C ARG A 212 14.43 11.11 16.85
N LYS A 213 15.00 11.36 18.04
CA LYS A 213 15.28 10.30 19.04
C LYS A 213 13.98 9.64 19.52
N ASN A 214 12.91 10.40 19.70
CA ASN A 214 11.60 9.87 20.09
C ASN A 214 10.97 8.97 19.02
N MET A 215 11.39 9.09 17.75
CA MET A 215 10.93 8.21 16.66
C MET A 215 11.65 6.86 16.63
N LEU A 216 12.89 6.78 17.13
CA LEU A 216 13.74 5.59 17.02
C LEU A 216 13.07 4.32 17.56
N PRO A 217 12.38 4.31 18.72
CA PRO A 217 11.71 3.11 19.21
C PRO A 217 10.68 2.56 18.22
N SER A 218 9.89 3.42 17.57
CA SER A 218 8.91 2.99 16.56
C SER A 218 9.59 2.43 15.31
N LEU A 219 10.68 3.05 14.86
CA LEU A 219 11.45 2.56 13.71
C LEU A 219 12.15 1.23 13.99
N VAL A 220 12.58 0.98 15.23
CA VAL A 220 13.08 -0.33 15.69
C VAL A 220 11.96 -1.37 15.68
N ASP A 221 10.76 -0.99 16.14
CA ASP A 221 9.59 -1.86 16.17
C ASP A 221 9.15 -2.29 14.76
N PHE A 222 9.23 -1.38 13.79
CA PHE A 222 8.99 -1.70 12.37
C PHE A 222 10.13 -2.49 11.71
N GLY A 223 11.29 -2.60 12.37
CA GLY A 223 12.47 -3.25 11.81
C GLY A 223 13.20 -2.41 10.77
N LEU A 224 12.94 -1.10 10.68
CA LEU A 224 13.62 -0.18 9.76
C LEU A 224 15.04 0.14 10.22
N ILE A 225 15.26 0.16 11.53
CA ILE A 225 16.58 0.37 12.13
C ILE A 225 16.89 -0.72 13.16
N TYR A 226 18.17 -0.94 13.39
CA TYR A 226 18.68 -1.78 14.46
C TYR A 226 19.53 -0.94 15.42
N ILE A 227 19.29 -1.09 16.73
CA ILE A 227 20.07 -0.43 17.78
C ILE A 227 20.70 -1.53 18.64
N PRO A 228 22.04 -1.60 18.74
CA PRO A 228 22.70 -2.60 19.58
C PRO A 228 22.37 -2.41 21.07
N ASN A 229 22.02 -3.51 21.75
CA ASN A 229 21.67 -3.49 23.18
C ASN A 229 22.78 -2.93 24.07
N HIS A 230 24.04 -3.24 23.73
CA HIS A 230 25.22 -2.83 24.50
C HIS A 230 25.75 -1.44 24.13
N LYS A 231 25.32 -0.86 22.99
CA LYS A 231 25.78 0.45 22.51
C LYS A 231 24.62 1.23 21.89
N ARG A 232 23.79 1.84 22.74
CA ARG A 232 22.62 2.64 22.31
C ARG A 232 22.98 3.98 21.66
N SER A 233 24.26 4.36 21.63
CA SER A 233 24.76 5.58 20.99
C SER A 233 24.89 5.44 19.46
N MET A 234 24.64 4.26 18.90
CA MET A 234 24.69 4.04 17.45
C MET A 234 23.44 3.30 16.97
N PHE A 235 23.05 3.56 15.73
CA PHE A 235 22.00 2.82 15.04
C PHE A 235 22.43 2.45 13.62
N PHE A 236 21.83 1.37 13.10
CA PHE A 236 22.10 0.84 11.77
C PHE A 236 20.81 0.86 10.94
N PRO A 237 20.80 1.49 9.76
CA PRO A 237 19.69 1.36 8.83
C PRO A 237 19.65 -0.07 8.28
N THR A 238 18.44 -0.61 8.18
CA THR A 238 18.23 -1.92 7.54
C THR A 238 17.93 -1.76 6.06
N ARG A 239 17.90 -2.87 5.32
CA ARG A 239 17.54 -2.83 3.91
C ARG A 239 16.16 -2.23 3.68
N LEU A 240 15.18 -2.54 4.54
CA LEU A 240 13.82 -1.99 4.48
C LEU A 240 13.82 -0.46 4.40
N ALA A 241 14.66 0.18 5.20
CA ALA A 241 14.83 1.63 5.22
C ALA A 241 15.54 2.17 3.97
N THR A 242 16.69 1.60 3.60
CA THR A 242 17.48 2.08 2.45
C THR A 242 16.78 1.91 1.10
N THR A 243 15.90 0.91 0.98
CA THR A 243 15.11 0.68 -0.24
C THR A 243 13.77 1.41 -0.24
N LEU A 244 13.44 2.17 0.81
CA LEU A 244 12.15 2.83 0.95
C LEU A 244 11.86 3.78 -0.22
N THR A 245 12.86 4.56 -0.65
CA THR A 245 12.75 5.50 -1.78
C THR A 245 13.17 4.90 -3.12
N SER A 246 13.64 3.65 -3.13
CA SER A 246 14.09 2.96 -4.33
C SER A 246 13.02 1.98 -4.82
N SER A 247 12.76 1.95 -6.12
CA SER A 247 11.88 0.93 -6.72
C SER A 247 12.51 -0.48 -6.72
N SER A 248 13.74 -0.64 -6.19
CA SER A 248 14.42 -1.92 -6.05
C SER A 248 13.90 -2.72 -4.85
N ASN A 249 13.59 -4.00 -5.05
CA ASN A 249 12.97 -4.87 -4.05
C ASN A 249 13.69 -4.88 -2.68
N SER A 250 12.94 -4.47 -1.66
CA SER A 250 13.32 -4.32 -0.25
C SER A 250 13.55 -5.65 0.48
N LEU A 251 12.82 -6.70 0.08
CA LEU A 251 12.89 -8.03 0.67
C LEU A 251 13.11 -9.08 -0.43
N ARG A 252 14.31 -9.65 -0.50
CA ARG A 252 14.55 -10.86 -1.30
C ARG A 252 13.74 -12.03 -0.70
N SER A 253 13.04 -12.81 -1.51
CA SER A 253 12.31 -13.99 -1.03
C SER A 253 13.28 -15.04 -0.45
N ILE A 254 12.80 -15.92 0.43
CA ILE A 254 13.58 -17.04 1.00
C ILE A 254 14.15 -17.93 -0.11
N SER A 255 13.40 -18.10 -1.21
CA SER A 255 13.84 -18.82 -2.42
C SER A 255 15.09 -18.21 -3.07
N ASP A 256 15.21 -16.88 -3.04
CA ASP A 256 16.33 -16.17 -3.66
C ASP A 256 17.58 -16.18 -2.76
N GLY A 257 17.37 -16.24 -1.44
CA GLY A 257 18.43 -16.41 -0.45
C GLY A 257 19.09 -17.79 -0.55
N VAL A 258 18.30 -18.85 -0.74
CA VAL A 258 18.81 -20.21 -0.95
C VAL A 258 19.52 -20.33 -2.30
N ALA A 259 18.93 -19.78 -3.38
CA ALA A 259 19.57 -19.78 -4.70
C ALA A 259 20.92 -19.05 -4.71
N ALA A 260 21.03 -17.91 -4.03
CA ALA A 260 22.27 -17.16 -3.89
C ALA A 260 23.31 -17.90 -3.04
N ALA A 261 22.89 -18.57 -1.95
CA ALA A 261 23.78 -19.39 -1.13
C ALA A 261 24.29 -20.64 -1.88
N THR A 262 23.43 -21.28 -2.69
CA THR A 262 23.85 -22.41 -3.53
C THR A 262 24.77 -21.97 -4.67
N ALA A 263 24.54 -20.79 -5.27
CA ALA A 263 25.43 -20.24 -6.28
C ALA A 263 26.80 -19.88 -5.70
N ALA A 264 26.84 -19.34 -4.48
CA ALA A 264 28.09 -19.07 -3.75
C ALA A 264 28.85 -20.37 -3.37
N ALA A 265 28.14 -21.46 -3.07
CA ALA A 265 28.75 -22.75 -2.77
C ALA A 265 29.32 -23.47 -4.02
N LEU A 266 28.79 -23.17 -5.21
CA LEU A 266 29.21 -23.78 -6.48
C LEU A 266 30.44 -23.09 -7.12
N GLN A 267 30.85 -21.91 -6.64
CA GLN A 267 32.06 -21.20 -7.11
C GLN A 267 32.86 -20.62 -5.93
N PRO A 268 33.70 -21.44 -5.28
CA PRO A 268 34.59 -20.97 -4.21
C PRO A 268 35.82 -20.30 -4.85
N GLY A 269 35.76 -19.01 -5.18
CA GLY A 269 36.94 -18.37 -5.80
C GLY A 269 36.94 -16.88 -6.08
N GLN A 270 35.88 -16.09 -5.85
CA GLN A 270 35.95 -14.64 -6.04
C GLN A 270 35.45 -13.88 -4.80
N SER A 271 36.37 -13.63 -3.89
CA SER A 271 36.23 -12.63 -2.85
C SER A 271 36.64 -11.25 -3.38
N GLY A 272 35.68 -10.33 -3.49
CA GLY A 272 35.91 -8.90 -3.37
C GLY A 272 36.07 -8.08 -4.66
N ALA A 273 34.95 -7.52 -5.17
CA ALA A 273 34.84 -6.14 -5.69
C ALA A 273 33.35 -5.79 -5.96
N PRO A 274 32.88 -4.59 -5.59
CA PRO A 274 31.51 -4.15 -5.88
C PRO A 274 31.48 -3.59 -7.31
N SER A 275 31.21 -4.43 -8.30
CA SER A 275 31.00 -3.96 -9.67
C SER A 275 29.50 -3.87 -9.95
N GLY A 276 29.03 -2.63 -10.11
CA GLY A 276 27.70 -2.33 -10.62
C GLY A 276 27.55 -2.87 -12.03
N SER A 277 26.88 -4.01 -12.16
CA SER A 277 26.46 -4.57 -13.43
C SER A 277 24.93 -4.75 -13.40
N VAL A 278 24.29 -3.94 -14.24
CA VAL A 278 22.85 -3.68 -14.37
C VAL A 278 22.13 -4.71 -15.26
N THR A 279 22.42 -6.01 -15.15
CA THR A 279 21.85 -7.02 -16.09
C THR A 279 21.23 -8.28 -15.47
N ALA A 280 20.87 -8.29 -14.19
CA ALA A 280 20.13 -9.42 -13.60
C ALA A 280 18.93 -9.00 -12.73
N ALA A 281 18.27 -7.88 -13.09
CA ALA A 281 17.11 -7.34 -12.37
C ALA A 281 15.76 -8.02 -12.70
N ASN A 282 15.75 -9.10 -13.49
CA ASN A 282 14.52 -9.81 -13.91
C ASN A 282 14.29 -11.20 -13.29
N THR A 283 15.04 -11.58 -12.24
CA THR A 283 14.54 -12.62 -11.31
C THR A 283 13.56 -11.97 -10.34
N GLU A 284 12.49 -11.43 -10.93
CA GLU A 284 11.29 -10.98 -10.24
C GLU A 284 10.67 -12.19 -9.54
N GLN A 285 10.02 -11.93 -8.40
CA GLN A 285 9.25 -12.86 -7.57
C GLN A 285 8.88 -14.15 -8.31
N ARG A 286 9.67 -15.23 -8.14
CA ARG A 286 9.29 -16.52 -8.71
C ARG A 286 7.95 -16.90 -8.11
N GLY A 287 6.89 -16.73 -8.89
CA GLY A 287 5.57 -17.11 -8.43
C GLY A 287 5.60 -18.58 -8.08
N SER A 288 5.03 -18.92 -6.94
CA SER A 288 5.05 -20.29 -6.44
C SER A 288 3.71 -20.98 -6.64
N VAL A 289 2.67 -20.26 -7.09
CA VAL A 289 1.30 -20.76 -7.10
C VAL A 289 0.91 -21.23 -8.50
N ILE A 290 0.43 -22.46 -8.58
CA ILE A 290 -0.16 -23.05 -9.77
C ILE A 290 -1.64 -23.30 -9.48
N ILE A 291 -2.50 -22.92 -10.42
CA ILE A 291 -3.93 -23.14 -10.34
C ILE A 291 -4.45 -23.89 -11.57
N GLU A 292 -5.25 -24.93 -11.32
CA GLU A 292 -5.84 -25.77 -12.36
C GLU A 292 -7.32 -25.45 -12.59
N THR A 293 -7.86 -25.89 -13.73
CA THR A 293 -9.27 -25.72 -14.11
C THR A 293 -10.26 -26.45 -13.19
N ASN A 294 -9.80 -27.42 -12.40
CA ASN A 294 -10.57 -28.17 -11.42
C ASN A 294 -10.61 -27.49 -10.02
N TYR A 295 -10.15 -26.24 -9.94
CA TYR A 295 -10.04 -25.42 -8.72
C TYR A 295 -8.98 -25.89 -7.72
N ARG A 296 -8.08 -26.80 -8.09
CA ARG A 296 -6.93 -27.18 -7.26
C ARG A 296 -5.84 -26.12 -7.35
N ILE A 297 -5.22 -25.86 -6.20
CA ILE A 297 -4.09 -24.96 -6.06
C ILE A 297 -2.90 -25.75 -5.51
N TYR A 298 -1.73 -25.50 -6.09
CA TYR A 298 -0.45 -26.01 -5.65
C TYR A 298 0.49 -24.82 -5.44
N ALA A 299 0.95 -24.61 -4.22
CA ALA A 299 1.84 -23.51 -3.87
C ALA A 299 3.20 -24.06 -3.43
N TYR A 300 4.24 -23.78 -4.21
CA TYR A 300 5.63 -24.18 -3.94
C TYR A 300 6.31 -23.19 -2.99
N THR A 301 5.92 -23.22 -1.72
CA THR A 301 6.44 -22.29 -0.72
C THR A 301 6.62 -22.96 0.63
N GLN A 302 7.74 -22.65 1.28
CA GLN A 302 8.00 -22.98 2.67
C GLN A 302 7.53 -21.86 3.62
N SER A 303 7.20 -20.68 3.09
CA SER A 303 6.85 -19.51 3.89
C SER A 303 5.50 -19.72 4.57
N THR A 304 5.53 -19.77 5.91
CA THR A 304 4.32 -19.87 6.74
C THR A 304 3.35 -18.73 6.48
N LEU A 305 3.87 -17.53 6.18
CA LEU A 305 3.07 -16.37 5.84
C LEU A 305 2.28 -16.58 4.54
N GLN A 306 2.94 -16.99 3.45
CA GLN A 306 2.25 -17.22 2.17
C GLN A 306 1.21 -18.34 2.29
N ILE A 307 1.53 -19.40 3.04
CA ILE A 307 0.59 -20.48 3.33
C ILE A 307 -0.63 -19.95 4.09
N ALA A 308 -0.40 -19.10 5.10
CA ALA A 308 -1.46 -18.52 5.89
C ALA A 308 -2.35 -17.56 5.07
N VAL A 309 -1.76 -16.78 4.14
CA VAL A 309 -2.52 -15.93 3.19
C VAL A 309 -3.37 -16.79 2.25
N LEU A 310 -2.82 -17.87 1.70
CA LEU A 310 -3.57 -18.82 0.85
C LEU A 310 -4.71 -19.48 1.62
N ALA A 311 -4.53 -19.79 2.90
CA ALA A 311 -5.56 -20.39 3.75
C ALA A 311 -6.79 -19.48 3.95
N LEU A 312 -6.69 -18.17 3.69
CA LEU A 312 -7.79 -17.22 3.84
C LEU A 312 -8.92 -17.45 2.85
N PHE A 313 -8.60 -17.90 1.63
CA PHE A 313 -9.56 -18.07 0.54
C PHE A 313 -9.53 -19.48 -0.09
N THR A 314 -8.63 -20.36 0.36
CA THR A 314 -8.53 -21.75 -0.08
C THR A 314 -8.72 -22.72 1.09
N LYS A 315 -9.26 -23.90 0.81
CA LYS A 315 -9.23 -25.02 1.75
C LYS A 315 -7.95 -25.83 1.50
N LEU A 316 -6.95 -25.64 2.36
CA LEU A 316 -5.71 -26.42 2.32
C LEU A 316 -6.00 -27.86 2.73
N ALA A 317 -5.47 -28.83 1.97
CA ALA A 317 -5.71 -30.25 2.19
C ALA A 317 -4.44 -30.98 2.62
N MET A 318 -3.30 -30.67 2.00
CA MET A 318 -2.03 -31.34 2.24
C MET A 318 -0.90 -30.32 2.33
N ARG A 319 0.01 -30.53 3.29
CA ARG A 319 1.24 -29.77 3.44
C ARG A 319 2.43 -30.72 3.33
N PHE A 320 3.21 -30.53 2.28
CA PHE A 320 4.52 -31.15 2.08
C PHE A 320 5.62 -30.15 2.52
N PRO A 321 6.89 -30.58 2.63
CA PRO A 321 7.99 -29.69 3.01
C PRO A 321 8.10 -28.43 2.14
N ASP A 322 7.96 -28.57 0.80
CA ASP A 322 8.17 -27.48 -0.17
C ASP A 322 6.93 -27.18 -1.02
N MET A 323 5.79 -27.78 -0.68
CA MET A 323 4.57 -27.63 -1.46
C MET A 323 3.34 -27.71 -0.56
N VAL A 324 2.39 -26.82 -0.78
CA VAL A 324 1.07 -26.89 -0.17
C VAL A 324 0.03 -27.11 -1.25
N ALA A 325 -0.81 -28.11 -1.06
CA ALA A 325 -1.91 -28.42 -1.97
C ALA A 325 -3.24 -28.10 -1.30
N GLY A 326 -4.12 -27.43 -2.03
CA GLY A 326 -5.44 -27.02 -1.59
C GLY A 326 -6.44 -26.95 -2.71
N ARG A 327 -7.66 -26.56 -2.37
CA ARG A 327 -8.74 -26.35 -3.34
C ARG A 327 -9.51 -25.08 -3.03
N ILE A 328 -9.85 -24.30 -4.05
CA ILE A 328 -10.81 -23.23 -3.92
C ILE A 328 -12.22 -23.83 -3.98
N SER A 329 -13.05 -23.47 -3.01
CA SER A 329 -14.43 -23.91 -2.92
C SER A 329 -15.35 -22.72 -2.69
N ARG A 330 -16.64 -22.90 -3.00
CA ARG A 330 -17.68 -21.92 -2.66
C ARG A 330 -17.64 -21.50 -1.20
N GLN A 331 -17.42 -22.45 -0.28
CA GLN A 331 -17.38 -22.17 1.15
C GLN A 331 -16.16 -21.34 1.55
N SER A 332 -14.98 -21.63 0.97
CA SER A 332 -13.76 -20.88 1.28
C SER A 332 -13.82 -19.45 0.74
N ILE A 333 -14.37 -19.25 -0.47
CA ILE A 333 -14.58 -17.91 -1.03
C ILE A 333 -15.63 -17.13 -0.23
N ARG A 334 -16.75 -17.76 0.14
CA ARG A 334 -17.76 -17.12 0.99
C ARG A 334 -17.18 -16.69 2.34
N GLN A 335 -16.33 -17.52 2.95
CA GLN A 335 -15.65 -17.18 4.19
C GLN A 335 -14.69 -16.00 4.00
N ALA A 336 -13.91 -15.99 2.92
CA ALA A 336 -13.03 -14.86 2.59
C ALA A 336 -13.82 -13.55 2.45
N ILE A 337 -14.97 -13.58 1.76
CA ILE A 337 -15.84 -12.41 1.58
C ILE A 337 -16.41 -11.92 2.91
N GLN A 338 -16.74 -12.83 3.85
CA GLN A 338 -17.15 -12.44 5.20
C GLN A 338 -16.05 -11.70 5.97
N PHE A 339 -14.77 -11.93 5.64
CA PHE A 339 -13.64 -11.16 6.14
C PHE A 339 -13.38 -9.86 5.35
N GLY A 340 -14.26 -9.52 4.40
CA GLY A 340 -14.14 -8.33 3.56
C GLY A 340 -13.19 -8.50 2.38
N ILE A 341 -12.79 -9.72 2.04
CA ILE A 341 -11.90 -10.01 0.91
C ILE A 341 -12.73 -10.09 -0.38
N THR A 342 -12.41 -9.26 -1.38
CA THR A 342 -13.12 -9.23 -2.66
C THR A 342 -12.58 -10.27 -3.65
N ALA A 343 -13.39 -10.69 -4.62
CA ALA A 343 -12.96 -11.60 -5.68
C ALA A 343 -11.77 -11.03 -6.46
N GLU A 344 -11.79 -9.73 -6.79
CA GLU A 344 -10.71 -9.07 -7.53
C GLU A 344 -9.39 -9.08 -6.76
N GLN A 345 -9.43 -8.94 -5.42
CA GLN A 345 -8.22 -9.07 -4.60
C GLN A 345 -7.66 -10.49 -4.65
N ILE A 346 -8.51 -11.52 -4.59
CA ILE A 346 -8.09 -12.92 -4.69
C ILE A 346 -7.50 -13.21 -6.07
N ILE A 347 -8.16 -12.75 -7.14
CA ILE A 347 -7.71 -12.92 -8.53
C ILE A 347 -6.37 -12.21 -8.75
N SER A 348 -6.25 -10.97 -8.29
CA SER A 348 -5.01 -10.18 -8.38
C SER A 348 -3.87 -10.89 -7.65
N TYR A 349 -4.10 -11.38 -6.43
CA TYR A 349 -3.10 -12.15 -5.69
C TYR A 349 -2.64 -13.41 -6.44
N LEU A 350 -3.59 -14.21 -6.92
CA LEU A 350 -3.30 -15.42 -7.68
C LEU A 350 -2.53 -15.11 -8.96
N SER A 351 -2.84 -14.01 -9.64
CA SER A 351 -2.15 -13.59 -10.86
C SER A 351 -0.74 -13.06 -10.59
N ALA A 352 -0.54 -12.35 -9.49
CA ALA A 352 0.77 -11.79 -9.12
C ALA A 352 1.75 -12.86 -8.62
N HIS A 353 1.23 -13.89 -7.94
CA HIS A 353 2.03 -14.99 -7.38
C HIS A 353 1.98 -16.26 -8.24
N ALA A 354 1.47 -16.17 -9.47
CA ALA A 354 1.38 -17.30 -10.39
C ALA A 354 2.77 -17.74 -10.85
N HIS A 355 2.96 -19.05 -10.98
CA HIS A 355 4.25 -19.62 -11.36
C HIS A 355 4.75 -19.11 -12.72
N ASP A 356 6.07 -18.91 -12.88
CA ASP A 356 6.69 -18.37 -14.10
C ASP A 356 6.29 -19.13 -15.37
N GLN A 357 6.07 -20.44 -15.24
CA GLN A 357 5.60 -21.28 -16.36
C GLN A 357 4.19 -20.88 -16.81
N MET A 358 3.31 -20.46 -15.90
CA MET A 358 1.98 -19.93 -16.24
C MET A 358 2.11 -18.60 -16.98
N HIS A 359 2.97 -17.69 -16.51
CA HIS A 359 3.24 -16.42 -17.20
C HIS A 359 3.84 -16.64 -18.60
N ARG A 360 4.82 -17.55 -18.72
CA ARG A 360 5.40 -17.91 -20.03
C ARG A 360 4.36 -18.52 -20.96
N THR A 361 3.57 -19.46 -20.47
CA THR A 361 2.52 -20.12 -21.27
C THR A 361 1.43 -19.13 -21.70
N ALA A 362 1.09 -18.18 -20.85
CA ALA A 362 0.16 -17.09 -21.13
C ALA A 362 0.69 -16.17 -22.24
N ALA A 363 1.96 -15.76 -22.15
CA ALA A 363 2.60 -14.91 -23.15
C ALA A 363 2.75 -15.61 -24.51
N LEU A 364 3.10 -16.91 -24.53
CA LEU A 364 3.24 -17.68 -25.76
C LEU A 364 1.91 -17.91 -26.48
N ASN A 365 0.84 -18.14 -25.71
CA ASN A 365 -0.46 -18.49 -26.28
C ASN A 365 -1.45 -17.31 -26.37
N ASN A 366 -1.03 -16.08 -26.02
CA ASN A 366 -1.91 -14.91 -25.88
C ASN A 366 -3.17 -15.22 -25.03
N LYS A 367 -2.99 -15.95 -23.94
CA LYS A 367 -4.06 -16.33 -23.00
C LYS A 367 -3.84 -15.67 -21.65
N PRO A 368 -4.90 -15.45 -20.84
CA PRO A 368 -4.73 -14.96 -19.48
C PRO A 368 -3.93 -15.96 -18.62
N VAL A 369 -3.17 -15.45 -17.64
CA VAL A 369 -2.35 -16.24 -16.72
C VAL A 369 -3.19 -17.23 -15.91
N LEU A 370 -4.37 -16.79 -15.48
CA LEU A 370 -5.32 -17.61 -14.73
C LEU A 370 -6.38 -18.21 -15.67
N PRO A 371 -6.82 -19.46 -15.44
CA PRO A 371 -7.92 -20.04 -16.21
C PRO A 371 -9.22 -19.21 -16.06
N PRO A 372 -9.87 -18.79 -17.16
CA PRO A 372 -11.09 -17.97 -17.11
C PRO A 372 -12.22 -18.60 -16.29
N THR A 373 -12.36 -19.93 -16.37
CA THR A 373 -13.38 -20.68 -15.63
C THR A 373 -13.24 -20.51 -14.11
N VAL A 374 -12.02 -20.39 -13.61
CA VAL A 374 -11.77 -20.18 -12.18
C VAL A 374 -12.08 -18.74 -11.81
N VAL A 375 -11.60 -17.78 -12.61
CA VAL A 375 -11.82 -16.34 -12.40
C VAL A 375 -13.31 -16.01 -12.32
N ASP A 376 -14.07 -16.49 -13.30
CA ASP A 376 -15.52 -16.27 -13.36
C ASP A 376 -16.24 -16.94 -12.20
N GLN A 377 -15.82 -18.15 -11.82
CA GLN A 377 -16.43 -18.85 -10.70
C GLN A 377 -16.22 -18.13 -9.37
N ILE A 378 -15.04 -17.54 -9.13
CA ILE A 378 -14.77 -16.74 -7.93
C ILE A 378 -15.68 -15.50 -7.91
N ARG A 379 -15.83 -14.81 -9.04
CA ARG A 379 -16.74 -13.65 -9.15
C ARG A 379 -18.19 -14.04 -8.92
N LEU A 380 -18.65 -15.15 -9.51
CA LEU A 380 -20.01 -15.65 -9.32
C LEU A 380 -20.28 -15.98 -7.84
N TRP A 381 -19.35 -16.62 -7.15
CA TRP A 381 -19.50 -16.89 -5.71
C TRP A 381 -19.54 -15.62 -4.85
N GLN A 382 -18.90 -14.52 -5.28
CA GLN A 382 -19.09 -13.22 -4.63
C GLN A 382 -20.48 -12.64 -4.89
N LEU A 383 -20.92 -12.64 -6.15
CA LEU A 383 -22.23 -12.12 -6.53
C LEU A 383 -23.37 -12.87 -5.84
N GLU A 384 -23.20 -14.17 -5.55
CA GLU A 384 -24.15 -14.95 -4.77
C GLU A 384 -24.41 -14.40 -3.37
N ASN A 385 -23.40 -13.80 -2.72
CA ASN A 385 -23.53 -13.17 -1.41
C ASN A 385 -24.16 -11.78 -1.50
N GLU A 386 -23.94 -11.06 -2.61
CA GLU A 386 -24.43 -9.70 -2.85
C GLU A 386 -25.81 -9.65 -3.53
N ARG A 387 -26.51 -10.78 -3.65
CA ARG A 387 -27.82 -10.88 -4.34
C ARG A 387 -28.92 -10.02 -3.71
N MET A 388 -28.84 -9.76 -2.41
CA MET A 388 -29.83 -8.98 -1.67
C MET A 388 -29.18 -7.69 -1.17
N LYS A 389 -29.67 -6.55 -1.66
CA LYS A 389 -29.35 -5.24 -1.12
C LYS A 389 -30.53 -4.77 -0.27
N THR A 390 -30.29 -4.57 1.01
CA THR A 390 -31.27 -3.98 1.92
C THR A 390 -31.08 -2.47 1.95
N THR A 391 -32.13 -1.73 1.61
CA THR A 391 -32.14 -0.27 1.70
C THR A 391 -33.15 0.13 2.76
N SER A 392 -32.70 0.84 3.80
CA SER A 392 -33.60 1.42 4.79
C SER A 392 -34.27 2.67 4.22
N GLY A 393 -35.56 2.86 4.50
CA GLY A 393 -36.32 3.95 3.93
C GLY A 393 -37.81 3.84 4.24
N PHE A 394 -38.60 4.62 3.51
CA PHE A 394 -40.03 4.81 3.74
C PHE A 394 -40.81 4.41 2.49
N LEU A 395 -41.87 3.64 2.69
CA LEU A 395 -42.79 3.27 1.63
C LEU A 395 -43.99 4.21 1.65
N PHE A 396 -44.17 4.97 0.59
CA PHE A 396 -45.36 5.79 0.36
C PHE A 396 -46.35 4.99 -0.47
N LYS A 397 -47.59 4.90 0.03
CA LYS A 397 -48.70 4.14 -0.58
C LYS A 397 -50.02 4.85 -0.23
N SER A 398 -51.10 4.43 -0.90
CA SER A 398 -52.46 4.92 -0.63
C SER A 398 -52.62 6.42 -0.92
N PHE A 399 -52.23 6.84 -2.12
CA PHE A 399 -52.53 8.19 -2.61
C PHE A 399 -54.01 8.30 -2.99
N GLU A 400 -54.60 9.48 -2.82
CA GLU A 400 -56.01 9.69 -3.15
C GLU A 400 -56.19 9.81 -4.67
N ASP A 401 -55.23 10.47 -5.34
CA ASP A 401 -55.25 10.70 -6.78
C ASP A 401 -53.97 10.19 -7.49
N ASP A 402 -54.15 9.72 -8.72
CA ASP A 402 -53.03 9.34 -9.61
C ASP A 402 -52.12 10.52 -9.95
N ARG A 403 -52.69 11.72 -10.05
CA ARG A 403 -51.95 12.97 -10.30
C ARG A 403 -51.07 13.33 -9.11
N GLU A 404 -51.62 13.20 -7.90
CA GLU A 404 -50.88 13.41 -6.66
C GLU A 404 -49.69 12.44 -6.56
N TYR A 405 -49.92 11.15 -6.84
CA TYR A 405 -48.85 10.15 -6.86
C TYR A 405 -47.73 10.55 -7.83
N LYS A 406 -48.07 10.88 -9.08
CA LYS A 406 -47.10 11.23 -10.13
C LYS A 406 -46.26 12.46 -9.78
N ASP A 407 -46.90 13.48 -9.23
CA ASP A 407 -46.24 14.74 -8.87
C ASP A 407 -45.25 14.55 -7.71
N ILE A 408 -45.68 13.83 -6.66
CA ILE A 408 -44.83 13.52 -5.51
C ILE A 408 -43.69 12.56 -5.89
N ALA A 409 -43.97 11.56 -6.73
CA ALA A 409 -42.94 10.64 -7.22
C ALA A 409 -41.91 11.38 -8.09
N ARG A 410 -42.35 12.33 -8.91
CA ARG A 410 -41.47 13.19 -9.72
C ARG A 410 -40.59 14.07 -8.84
N PHE A 411 -41.16 14.71 -7.82
CA PHE A 411 -40.39 15.49 -6.85
C PHE A 411 -39.35 14.61 -6.13
N ALA A 412 -39.72 13.40 -5.71
CA ALA A 412 -38.78 12.46 -5.10
C ALA A 412 -37.65 12.02 -6.05
N GLU A 413 -37.94 11.92 -7.35
CA GLU A 413 -36.97 11.62 -8.41
C GLU A 413 -36.01 12.79 -8.65
N GLU A 414 -36.52 14.03 -8.74
CA GLU A 414 -35.73 15.25 -8.94
C GLU A 414 -34.79 15.54 -7.77
N VAL A 415 -35.22 15.25 -6.55
CA VAL A 415 -34.41 15.41 -5.33
C VAL A 415 -33.41 14.24 -5.15
N GLY A 416 -33.56 13.15 -5.91
CA GLY A 416 -32.67 11.99 -5.86
C GLY A 416 -32.86 11.09 -4.64
N VAL A 417 -34.03 11.13 -4.00
CA VAL A 417 -34.35 10.31 -2.81
C VAL A 417 -35.16 9.06 -3.15
N LEU A 418 -35.76 9.01 -4.35
CA LEU A 418 -36.53 7.88 -4.88
C LEU A 418 -35.63 6.67 -5.16
N VAL A 419 -35.96 5.51 -4.61
CA VAL A 419 -35.18 4.27 -4.76
C VAL A 419 -35.94 3.24 -5.62
N TRP A 420 -37.27 3.18 -5.51
CA TRP A 420 -38.11 2.27 -6.27
C TRP A 420 -39.51 2.86 -6.44
N LYS A 421 -40.16 2.61 -7.58
CA LYS A 421 -41.55 3.01 -7.83
C LYS A 421 -42.34 1.90 -8.51
N ASN A 422 -43.65 1.87 -8.27
CA ASN A 422 -44.60 0.99 -8.94
C ASN A 422 -45.87 1.77 -9.25
N ASP A 423 -45.95 2.23 -10.49
CA ASP A 423 -47.05 3.06 -10.98
C ASP A 423 -48.38 2.31 -10.99
N ALA A 424 -48.38 0.99 -11.24
CA ALA A 424 -49.60 0.18 -11.26
C ALA A 424 -50.28 0.07 -9.89
N ARG A 425 -49.50 0.18 -8.81
CA ARG A 425 -50.00 0.14 -7.42
C ARG A 425 -49.96 1.51 -6.73
N GLN A 426 -49.58 2.57 -7.46
CA GLN A 426 -49.41 3.93 -6.94
C GLN A 426 -48.61 3.93 -5.63
N MET A 427 -47.41 3.36 -5.66
CA MET A 427 -46.55 3.32 -4.48
C MET A 427 -45.09 3.48 -4.86
N PHE A 428 -44.33 4.13 -3.98
CA PHE A 428 -42.91 4.30 -4.18
C PHE A 428 -42.16 4.23 -2.86
N PHE A 429 -40.90 3.83 -2.93
CA PHE A 429 -39.98 3.74 -1.81
C PHE A 429 -38.92 4.83 -1.93
N ALA A 430 -38.74 5.60 -0.86
CA ALA A 430 -37.73 6.66 -0.79
C ALA A 430 -36.79 6.43 0.40
N SER A 431 -35.52 6.78 0.21
CA SER A 431 -34.49 6.66 1.25
C SER A 431 -34.70 7.64 2.41
N LYS A 432 -35.18 8.85 2.12
CA LYS A 432 -35.48 9.92 3.08
C LYS A 432 -36.89 10.46 2.84
N HIS A 433 -37.58 10.85 3.91
CA HIS A 433 -38.96 11.34 3.84
C HIS A 433 -39.13 12.83 4.15
N GLU A 434 -38.13 13.50 4.74
CA GLU A 434 -38.28 14.87 5.25
C GLU A 434 -38.65 15.88 4.16
N GLN A 435 -37.89 15.89 3.06
CA GLN A 435 -38.13 16.79 1.92
C GLN A 435 -39.47 16.52 1.24
N ILE A 436 -39.85 15.24 1.11
CA ILE A 436 -41.15 14.83 0.54
C ILE A 436 -42.30 15.29 1.44
N ARG A 437 -42.16 15.13 2.76
CA ARG A 437 -43.17 15.57 3.74
C ARG A 437 -43.36 17.08 3.71
N ASP A 438 -42.27 17.83 3.61
CA ASP A 438 -42.35 19.29 3.60
C ASP A 438 -42.97 19.80 2.28
N TYR A 439 -42.67 19.15 1.15
CA TYR A 439 -43.34 19.39 -0.12
C TYR A 439 -44.86 19.07 -0.06
N MET A 440 -45.25 17.93 0.52
CA MET A 440 -46.67 17.60 0.73
C MET A 440 -47.40 18.63 1.59
N LYS A 441 -46.75 19.16 2.63
CA LYS A 441 -47.32 20.22 3.50
C LYS A 441 -47.50 21.53 2.76
N ILE A 442 -46.54 21.92 1.92
CA ILE A 442 -46.64 23.13 1.08
C ILE A 442 -47.80 22.98 0.10
N ARG A 443 -47.91 21.82 -0.57
CA ARG A 443 -48.98 21.57 -1.54
C ARG A 443 -50.37 21.65 -0.89
N LYS A 444 -50.56 20.98 0.26
CA LYS A 444 -51.81 21.03 1.04
C LYS A 444 -52.19 22.41 1.60
N LYS A 445 -51.26 23.37 1.60
CA LYS A 445 -51.51 24.76 2.02
C LYS A 445 -51.82 25.67 0.82
N THR A 446 -51.53 25.20 -0.39
CA THR A 446 -51.68 25.94 -1.64
C THR A 446 -52.92 25.50 -2.42
N GLU A 447 -53.35 24.24 -2.24
CA GLU A 447 -54.73 23.76 -2.46
C GLU A 447 -55.66 24.23 -1.33
#